data_AF-A0A954YBM5-F1
#
_entry.id   AF-A0A954YBM5-F1
#
_cell.length_a   1.000
_cell.length_b   1.000
_cell.length_c   1.000
_cell.angle_alpha   90.00
_cell.angle_beta   90.00
_cell.angle_gamma   90.00
#
_symmetry.space_group_name_H-M   'P 1'
#
loop_
_entity.id
_entity.type
_entity.pdbx_description
1 polymer ?
#
loop_
_entity_poly.entity_id
_entity_poly.type
_entity_poly.pdbx_seq_one_letter_code
_entity_poly.pdbx_strand_id
1 'polypeptide(L)'
;MSSAIRGNAARAVFGLALAAISLSATGCVDGGSRFTSRDVEGASPDAVLRAGEMILRRDFGRVTVDHVNRRIDTTPVEAIVGSDTALISDAYGGPTRTRKTAHFEVSARGETAVASLRVDVEREDTDRRAYIQPDRYSRLGADWQSDTAVQRDAATTNEQNRLWTYVRRDLRLERALLEELQDTFGPPPARTEATEWRPPEDPRATAGPDREPGAATPDTSGDAYPADPNNP
;
A
#
# COMPACT_ATOMS: atom_id res chain seq x y z
N MET A 1 -9.71 -58.55 35.30
CA MET A 1 -8.92 -59.69 34.76
C MET A 1 -8.21 -59.20 33.52
N SER A 2 -6.93 -58.91 33.64
CA SER A 2 -5.84 -59.76 33.12
C SER A 2 -5.60 -59.46 31.64
N SER A 3 -4.53 -58.74 31.31
CA SER A 3 -3.14 -59.24 31.16
C SER A 3 -2.86 -59.26 29.65
N ALA A 4 -2.10 -58.30 29.12
CA ALA A 4 -0.64 -58.31 28.96
C ALA A 4 -0.14 -59.33 27.91
N ILE A 5 1.07 -59.04 27.37
CA ILE A 5 1.99 -59.84 26.52
C ILE A 5 2.17 -59.18 25.13
N ARG A 6 3.16 -58.29 24.99
CA ARG A 6 4.57 -58.52 24.57
C ARG A 6 4.74 -58.92 23.11
N GLY A 7 5.65 -58.23 22.42
CA GLY A 7 6.19 -58.68 21.14
C GLY A 7 7.24 -57.73 20.56
N ASN A 8 8.45 -57.75 21.12
CA ASN A 8 9.66 -57.21 20.48
C ASN A 8 9.94 -57.95 19.17
N ALA A 9 10.30 -57.23 18.11
CA ALA A 9 11.16 -57.77 17.06
C ALA A 9 11.94 -56.64 16.37
N ALA A 10 13.21 -56.53 16.76
CA ALA A 10 14.22 -55.78 16.05
C ALA A 10 14.44 -56.36 14.64
N ARG A 11 14.52 -55.51 13.62
CA ARG A 11 15.29 -55.78 12.40
C ARG A 11 15.95 -54.50 11.89
N ALA A 12 17.25 -54.45 12.09
CA ALA A 12 18.17 -53.54 11.42
C ALA A 12 18.31 -53.95 9.95
N VAL A 13 18.27 -52.99 9.03
CA VAL A 13 19.02 -53.08 7.75
C VAL A 13 19.54 -51.69 7.42
N PHE A 14 20.86 -51.59 7.47
CA PHE A 14 21.68 -50.52 6.92
C PHE A 14 21.38 -50.38 5.41
N GLY A 15 20.72 -49.28 5.04
CA GLY A 15 20.54 -48.87 3.65
C GLY A 15 21.60 -47.84 3.29
N LEU A 16 22.58 -48.26 2.50
CA LEU A 16 23.65 -47.49 1.91
C LEU A 16 23.12 -46.15 1.33
N ALA A 17 23.43 -45.04 1.99
CA ALA A 17 23.09 -43.70 1.52
C ALA A 17 24.01 -43.32 0.34
N LEU A 18 23.59 -43.65 -0.88
CA LEU A 18 24.15 -43.06 -2.08
C LEU A 18 23.66 -41.61 -2.15
N ALA A 19 24.43 -40.70 -1.57
CA ALA A 19 24.24 -39.27 -1.75
C ALA A 19 24.61 -38.92 -3.20
N ALA A 20 23.67 -39.13 -4.12
CA ALA A 20 23.70 -38.49 -5.42
C ALA A 20 23.57 -36.98 -5.15
N ILE A 21 24.71 -36.29 -5.15
CA ILE A 21 24.78 -34.84 -5.25
C ILE A 21 24.30 -34.50 -6.65
N SER A 22 22.98 -34.54 -6.82
CA SER A 22 22.32 -33.90 -7.94
C SER A 22 22.58 -32.42 -7.77
N LEU A 23 23.57 -31.92 -8.49
CA LEU A 23 23.63 -30.51 -8.92
C LEU A 23 22.39 -30.27 -9.78
N SER A 24 21.22 -30.25 -9.15
CA SER A 24 20.08 -29.55 -9.66
C SER A 24 20.53 -28.11 -9.68
N ALA A 25 20.95 -27.64 -10.84
CA ALA A 25 20.82 -26.25 -11.17
C ALA A 25 19.33 -25.93 -11.08
N THR A 26 18.85 -25.72 -9.85
CA THR A 26 17.71 -24.88 -9.55
C THR A 26 18.14 -23.50 -10.05
N GLY A 27 18.02 -23.32 -11.37
CA GLY A 27 17.56 -22.04 -11.85
C GLY A 27 16.26 -21.82 -11.10
N CYS A 28 16.32 -21.04 -10.03
CA CYS A 28 15.20 -20.25 -9.60
C CYS A 28 14.83 -19.40 -10.81
N VAL A 29 14.10 -19.99 -11.75
CA VAL A 29 13.01 -19.28 -12.39
C VAL A 29 12.14 -18.95 -11.20
N ASP A 30 12.47 -17.80 -10.62
CA ASP A 30 11.65 -17.10 -9.65
C ASP A 30 10.35 -16.93 -10.42
N GLY A 31 9.44 -17.89 -10.23
CA GLY A 31 8.09 -17.85 -10.74
C GLY A 31 7.44 -16.76 -9.94
N GLY A 32 7.83 -15.52 -10.26
CA GLY A 32 7.81 -14.39 -9.36
C GLY A 32 6.42 -14.31 -8.80
N SER A 33 6.31 -14.49 -7.48
CA SER A 33 5.04 -14.46 -6.82
C SER A 33 4.31 -13.21 -7.28
N ARG A 34 3.17 -13.41 -7.96
CA ARG A 34 2.39 -12.31 -8.54
C ARG A 34 1.93 -11.33 -7.46
N PHE A 35 1.94 -11.77 -6.21
CA PHE A 35 1.53 -11.01 -5.04
C PHE A 35 2.60 -11.01 -3.95
N THR A 36 2.53 -10.02 -3.07
CA THR A 36 3.31 -9.93 -1.84
C THR A 36 2.39 -10.48 -0.79
N SER A 37 2.79 -11.56 -0.12
CA SER A 37 1.95 -12.27 0.83
C SER A 37 2.45 -12.07 2.25
N ARG A 38 1.53 -12.02 3.21
CA ARG A 38 1.82 -11.95 4.64
C ARG A 38 0.83 -12.84 5.39
N ASP A 39 1.36 -13.63 6.31
CA ASP A 39 0.57 -14.48 7.18
C ASP A 39 0.00 -13.62 8.32
N VAL A 40 -1.29 -13.76 8.60
CA VAL A 40 -2.03 -13.04 9.65
C VAL A 40 -2.51 -14.07 10.67
N GLU A 41 -1.84 -14.09 11.82
CA GLU A 41 -2.12 -15.01 12.91
C GLU A 41 -3.37 -14.58 13.70
N GLY A 42 -4.14 -15.55 14.18
CA GLY A 42 -5.29 -15.31 15.06
C GLY A 42 -6.52 -14.66 14.40
N ALA A 43 -6.45 -14.33 13.10
CA ALA A 43 -7.55 -13.71 12.37
C ALA A 43 -8.20 -14.71 11.39
N SER A 44 -9.54 -14.71 11.35
CA SER A 44 -10.25 -15.46 10.32
C SER A 44 -10.06 -14.80 8.95
N PRO A 45 -10.03 -15.56 7.84
CA PRO A 45 -9.91 -14.99 6.50
C PRO A 45 -10.94 -13.89 6.19
N ASP A 46 -12.17 -14.03 6.69
CA ASP A 46 -13.23 -13.04 6.48
C ASP A 46 -12.99 -11.76 7.29
N ALA A 47 -12.36 -11.85 8.47
CA ALA A 47 -11.95 -10.68 9.23
C ALA A 47 -10.82 -9.92 8.52
N VAL A 48 -9.83 -10.65 8.00
CA VAL A 48 -8.74 -10.09 7.18
C VAL A 48 -9.29 -9.42 5.92
N LEU A 49 -10.25 -10.04 5.24
CA LEU A 49 -10.90 -9.45 4.06
C LEU A 49 -11.58 -8.12 4.38
N ARG A 50 -12.33 -8.04 5.49
CA ARG A 50 -12.98 -6.79 5.94
C ARG A 50 -11.97 -5.70 6.30
N ALA A 51 -10.89 -6.05 6.99
CA ALA A 51 -9.82 -5.09 7.31
C ALA A 51 -9.13 -4.58 6.03
N GLY A 52 -8.82 -5.47 5.10
CA GLY A 52 -8.29 -5.12 3.79
C GLY A 52 -9.21 -4.19 3.00
N GLU A 53 -10.53 -4.44 3.03
CA GLU A 53 -11.53 -3.56 2.41
C GLU A 53 -11.46 -2.13 2.97
N MET A 54 -11.38 -1.97 4.30
CA MET A 54 -11.30 -0.64 4.93
C MET A 54 -10.03 0.11 4.54
N ILE A 55 -8.88 -0.56 4.61
CA ILE A 55 -7.57 0.04 4.26
C ILE A 55 -7.55 0.44 2.78
N LEU A 56 -7.95 -0.47 1.88
CA LEU A 56 -7.96 -0.19 0.44
C LEU A 56 -8.99 0.87 0.06
N ARG A 57 -10.15 0.92 0.73
CA ARG A 57 -11.15 1.98 0.51
C ARG A 57 -10.62 3.35 0.91
N ARG A 58 -9.81 3.44 1.97
CA ARG A 58 -9.17 4.71 2.38
C ARG A 58 -8.22 5.23 1.30
N ASP A 59 -7.36 4.35 0.77
CA ASP A 59 -6.26 4.78 -0.08
C ASP A 59 -6.61 4.82 -1.58
N PHE A 60 -7.55 3.96 -2.02
CA PHE A 60 -7.97 3.87 -3.42
C PHE A 60 -9.41 4.35 -3.67
N GLY A 61 -10.18 4.67 -2.64
CA GLY A 61 -11.57 5.08 -2.76
C GLY A 61 -12.49 3.91 -3.06
N ARG A 62 -12.91 3.74 -4.33
CA ARG A 62 -13.91 2.71 -4.68
C ARG A 62 -13.26 1.34 -4.79
N VAL A 63 -13.93 0.35 -4.19
CA VAL A 63 -13.47 -1.04 -4.16
C VAL A 63 -14.63 -1.98 -4.53
N THR A 64 -14.33 -3.04 -5.25
CA THR A 64 -15.24 -4.14 -5.57
C THR A 64 -14.80 -5.36 -4.76
N VAL A 65 -15.70 -5.93 -3.96
CA VAL A 65 -15.40 -7.07 -3.09
C VAL A 65 -16.13 -8.30 -3.61
N ASP A 66 -15.37 -9.36 -3.88
CA ASP A 66 -15.87 -10.70 -4.16
C ASP A 66 -15.68 -11.55 -2.91
N HIS A 67 -16.75 -11.71 -2.13
CA HIS A 67 -16.73 -12.50 -0.89
C HIS A 67 -16.57 -14.01 -1.15
N VAL A 68 -16.95 -14.51 -2.33
CA VAL A 68 -16.87 -15.93 -2.67
C VAL A 68 -15.42 -16.30 -2.92
N ASN A 69 -14.71 -15.51 -3.72
CA ASN A 69 -13.30 -15.71 -4.01
C ASN A 69 -12.36 -15.01 -3.01
N ARG A 70 -12.91 -14.31 -2.01
CA ARG A 70 -12.18 -13.50 -1.02
C ARG A 70 -11.17 -12.56 -1.67
N ARG A 71 -11.65 -11.82 -2.66
CA ARG A 71 -10.85 -10.91 -3.48
C ARG A 71 -11.40 -9.49 -3.43
N ILE A 72 -10.51 -8.51 -3.47
CA ILE A 72 -10.83 -7.10 -3.59
C ILE A 72 -10.05 -6.53 -4.77
N ASP A 73 -10.76 -5.84 -5.65
CA ASP A 73 -10.19 -5.10 -6.76
C ASP A 73 -10.56 -3.61 -6.59
N THR A 74 -9.57 -2.72 -6.69
CA THR A 74 -9.81 -1.28 -6.56
C THR A 74 -10.08 -0.64 -7.92
N THR A 75 -10.79 0.48 -7.93
CA THR A 75 -10.80 1.35 -9.11
C THR A 75 -9.44 2.01 -9.29
N PRO A 76 -8.99 2.28 -10.52
CA PRO A 76 -7.73 2.97 -10.74
C PRO A 76 -7.76 4.38 -10.13
N VAL A 77 -6.72 4.72 -9.36
CA VAL A 77 -6.52 6.08 -8.83
C VAL A 77 -5.45 6.78 -9.64
N GLU A 78 -5.82 7.90 -10.27
CA GLU A 78 -4.92 8.70 -11.08
C GLU A 78 -4.17 9.73 -10.24
N ALA A 79 -2.89 9.91 -10.53
CA ALA A 79 -2.04 10.94 -9.96
C ALA A 79 -1.17 11.57 -11.06
N ILE A 80 -1.04 12.89 -11.01
CA ILE A 80 -0.08 13.63 -11.84
C ILE A 80 1.24 13.64 -11.05
N VAL A 81 2.25 12.96 -11.58
CA VAL A 81 3.57 12.91 -10.97
C VAL A 81 4.45 13.94 -11.66
N GLY A 82 4.94 14.91 -10.90
CA GLY A 82 6.00 15.80 -11.37
C GLY A 82 7.29 15.01 -11.61
N SER A 83 8.03 15.37 -12.65
CA SER A 83 9.26 14.71 -13.15
C SER A 83 9.85 13.65 -12.21
N ASP A 84 9.51 12.38 -12.43
CA ASP A 84 10.12 11.26 -11.70
C ASP A 84 11.56 11.12 -12.21
N THR A 85 12.55 11.40 -11.36
CA THR A 85 13.94 11.64 -11.79
C THR A 85 14.68 10.36 -12.21
N ALA A 86 13.95 9.25 -12.40
CA ALA A 86 14.51 7.90 -12.51
C ALA A 86 14.68 7.39 -13.94
N LEU A 87 14.10 8.04 -14.96
CA LEU A 87 14.20 7.57 -16.36
C LEU A 87 14.79 8.65 -17.28
N ILE A 88 15.76 8.26 -18.10
CA ILE A 88 16.35 9.10 -19.17
C ILE A 88 15.26 9.62 -20.15
N SER A 89 14.12 8.92 -20.26
CA SER A 89 12.96 9.39 -21.04
C SER A 89 12.26 10.61 -20.43
N ASP A 90 12.46 10.90 -19.15
CA ASP A 90 11.88 12.05 -18.45
C ASP A 90 12.69 13.33 -18.63
N ALA A 91 13.81 13.26 -19.38
CA ALA A 91 14.51 14.45 -19.88
C ALA A 91 13.61 15.35 -20.76
N TYR A 92 12.52 14.81 -21.31
CA TYR A 92 11.51 15.58 -22.04
C TYR A 92 10.48 16.30 -21.13
N GLY A 93 10.60 16.18 -19.80
CA GLY A 93 10.15 17.19 -18.82
C GLY A 93 8.65 17.46 -18.68
N GLY A 94 7.77 16.75 -19.38
CA GLY A 94 6.33 16.92 -19.27
C GLY A 94 5.75 16.29 -17.99
N PRO A 95 4.66 16.85 -17.42
CA PRO A 95 3.90 16.18 -16.37
C PRO A 95 3.45 14.82 -16.90
N THR A 96 3.67 13.77 -16.13
CA THR A 96 3.27 12.41 -16.52
C THR A 96 2.09 11.98 -15.66
N ARG A 97 1.02 11.53 -16.32
CA ARG A 97 -0.12 10.94 -15.61
C ARG A 97 0.16 9.48 -15.34
N THR A 98 -0.03 9.09 -14.09
CA THR A 98 0.07 7.70 -13.65
C THR A 98 -1.25 7.29 -13.02
N ARG A 99 -1.55 6.00 -13.02
CA ARG A 99 -2.65 5.45 -12.23
C ARG A 99 -2.20 4.19 -11.51
N LYS A 100 -2.80 3.95 -10.35
CA LYS A 100 -2.52 2.76 -9.53
C LYS A 100 -3.77 1.92 -9.37
N THR A 101 -3.62 0.60 -9.47
CA THR A 101 -4.69 -0.38 -9.24
C THR A 101 -4.19 -1.43 -8.26
N ALA A 102 -4.99 -1.74 -7.23
CA ALA A 102 -4.66 -2.76 -6.25
C ALA A 102 -5.55 -4.00 -6.41
N HIS A 103 -4.91 -5.16 -6.28
CA HIS A 103 -5.52 -6.48 -6.29
C HIS A 103 -5.16 -7.17 -4.97
N PHE A 104 -6.16 -7.48 -4.17
CA PHE A 104 -5.99 -8.10 -2.86
C PHE A 104 -6.76 -9.41 -2.81
N GLU A 105 -6.13 -10.45 -2.28
CA GLU A 105 -6.72 -11.77 -2.09
C GLU A 105 -6.42 -12.29 -0.69
N VAL A 106 -7.36 -13.04 -0.12
CA VAL A 106 -7.16 -13.71 1.17
C VAL A 106 -7.39 -15.20 0.99
N SER A 107 -6.35 -15.98 1.28
CA SER A 107 -6.42 -17.44 1.32
C SER A 107 -6.30 -17.97 2.74
N ALA A 108 -6.75 -19.19 2.98
CA ALA A 108 -6.58 -19.87 4.27
C ALA A 108 -5.45 -20.89 4.15
N ARG A 109 -4.52 -20.89 5.11
CA ARG A 109 -3.44 -21.87 5.23
C ARG A 109 -3.48 -22.45 6.65
N GLY A 110 -4.20 -23.56 6.82
CA GLY A 110 -4.44 -24.13 8.14
C GLY A 110 -5.29 -23.19 8.99
N GLU A 111 -4.78 -22.82 10.16
CA GLU A 111 -5.45 -21.89 11.09
C GLU A 111 -5.09 -20.42 10.83
N THR A 112 -4.19 -20.16 9.87
CA THR A 112 -3.69 -18.82 9.55
C THR A 112 -4.33 -18.30 8.26
N ALA A 113 -4.73 -17.04 8.26
CA ALA A 113 -5.14 -16.34 7.03
C ALA A 113 -3.88 -15.79 6.32
N VAL A 114 -3.78 -15.95 5.02
CA VAL A 114 -2.70 -15.40 4.20
C VAL A 114 -3.27 -14.29 3.33
N ALA A 115 -2.84 -13.06 3.60
CA ALA A 115 -3.20 -11.90 2.82
C ALA A 115 -2.17 -11.69 1.71
N SER A 116 -2.60 -11.62 0.45
CA SER A 116 -1.73 -11.32 -0.68
C SER A 116 -2.18 -10.05 -1.38
N LEU A 117 -1.25 -9.13 -1.63
CA LEU A 117 -1.51 -7.83 -2.23
C LEU A 117 -0.57 -7.59 -3.42
N ARG A 118 -1.13 -7.01 -4.48
CA ARG A 118 -0.41 -6.50 -5.64
C ARG A 118 -0.92 -5.11 -5.97
N VAL A 119 -0.01 -4.16 -6.18
CA VAL A 119 -0.32 -2.80 -6.64
C VAL A 119 0.40 -2.56 -7.95
N ASP A 120 -0.37 -2.44 -9.03
CA ASP A 120 0.15 -2.15 -10.36
C ASP A 120 0.12 -0.64 -10.61
N VAL A 121 1.22 -0.14 -11.19
CA VAL A 121 1.36 1.26 -11.61
C VAL A 121 1.43 1.30 -13.14
N GLU A 122 0.50 2.06 -13.72
CA GLU A 122 0.40 2.27 -15.15
C GLU A 122 0.64 3.76 -15.46
N ARG A 123 1.18 4.04 -16.65
CA ARG A 123 1.42 5.38 -17.16
C ARG A 123 0.59 5.63 -18.41
N GLU A 124 0.08 6.84 -18.56
CA GLU A 124 -0.56 7.29 -19.80
C GLU A 124 0.51 7.56 -20.86
N ASP A 125 0.52 6.79 -21.95
CA ASP A 125 1.50 6.94 -23.05
C ASP A 125 0.95 7.81 -24.21
N THR A 126 -0.33 8.18 -24.19
CA THR A 126 -1.02 8.83 -25.32
C THR A 126 -0.48 10.23 -25.67
N ASP A 127 0.00 11.00 -24.70
CA ASP A 127 0.53 12.35 -24.96
C ASP A 127 1.75 12.32 -25.90
N ARG A 128 2.58 11.27 -25.87
CA ARG A 128 3.79 11.23 -26.72
C ARG A 128 3.48 11.06 -28.20
N ARG A 129 2.37 10.42 -28.59
CA ARG A 129 2.01 10.29 -30.01
C ARG A 129 1.55 11.61 -30.63
N ALA A 130 0.92 12.48 -29.85
CA ALA A 130 0.51 13.81 -30.33
C ALA A 130 1.73 14.70 -30.66
N TYR A 131 2.83 14.57 -29.92
CA TYR A 131 4.07 15.32 -30.19
C TYR A 131 4.99 14.69 -31.25
N ILE A 132 4.83 13.39 -31.56
CA ILE A 132 5.57 12.68 -32.63
C ILE A 132 4.71 12.59 -33.90
N GLN A 133 3.91 13.59 -34.21
CA GLN A 133 3.56 13.88 -35.59
C GLN A 133 4.45 15.04 -36.06
N PRO A 134 5.62 14.76 -36.66
CA PRO A 134 6.38 15.82 -37.29
C PRO A 134 5.52 16.41 -38.40
N ASP A 135 5.06 17.64 -38.18
CA ASP A 135 4.38 18.53 -39.12
C ASP A 135 5.29 18.96 -40.30
N ARG A 136 6.21 18.05 -40.69
CA ARG A 136 7.32 18.29 -41.61
C ARG A 136 7.01 17.91 -43.06
N TYR A 137 5.84 17.32 -43.34
CA TYR A 137 5.42 16.97 -44.70
C TYR A 137 4.21 17.75 -45.21
N SER A 138 3.55 18.56 -44.38
CA SER A 138 2.34 19.33 -44.74
C SER A 138 2.61 20.58 -45.61
N ARG A 139 3.87 20.90 -45.92
CA ARG A 139 4.23 22.16 -46.62
C ARG A 139 4.82 22.01 -48.02
N LEU A 140 4.88 20.80 -48.59
CA LEU A 140 5.44 20.60 -49.93
C LEU A 140 4.48 19.81 -50.84
N GLY A 141 3.36 20.44 -51.21
CA GLY A 141 2.83 20.36 -52.58
C GLY A 141 1.90 19.22 -52.99
N ALA A 142 0.79 18.95 -52.30
CA ALA A 142 -0.26 18.09 -52.86
C ALA A 142 -1.68 18.56 -52.53
N ASP A 143 -2.34 19.09 -53.56
CA ASP A 143 -3.72 19.58 -53.65
C ASP A 143 -4.82 18.46 -53.57
N TRP A 144 -4.58 17.36 -52.86
CA TRP A 144 -5.39 16.12 -53.02
C TRP A 144 -5.57 15.29 -51.75
N GLN A 145 -6.11 15.85 -50.67
CA GLN A 145 -6.71 15.02 -49.61
C GLN A 145 -8.14 15.47 -49.32
N SER A 146 -9.06 14.77 -49.99
CA SER A 146 -10.48 14.77 -49.68
C SER A 146 -10.68 14.21 -48.28
N ASP A 147 -10.73 15.10 -47.31
CA ASP A 147 -11.01 14.80 -45.92
C ASP A 147 -12.47 14.33 -45.81
N THR A 148 -12.68 13.01 -45.95
CA THR A 148 -14.01 12.41 -45.98
C THR A 148 -14.69 12.63 -44.63
N ALA A 149 -15.98 12.99 -44.62
CA ALA A 149 -16.72 13.25 -43.38
C ALA A 149 -16.69 12.05 -42.41
N VAL A 150 -16.49 10.83 -42.91
CA VAL A 150 -16.30 9.60 -42.13
C VAL A 150 -15.02 9.65 -41.25
N GLN A 151 -13.96 10.35 -41.67
CA GLN A 151 -12.76 10.58 -40.84
C GLN A 151 -12.97 11.61 -39.73
N ARG A 152 -13.96 12.52 -39.87
CA ARG A 152 -14.33 13.47 -38.82
C ARG A 152 -15.23 12.85 -37.74
N ASP A 153 -16.12 11.93 -38.12
CA ASP A 153 -17.04 11.27 -37.18
C ASP A 153 -16.47 10.01 -36.52
N ALA A 154 -15.34 9.48 -37.00
CA ALA A 154 -14.58 8.41 -36.34
C ALA A 154 -13.62 8.94 -35.26
N ALA A 155 -13.80 10.18 -34.80
CA ALA A 155 -13.06 10.75 -33.68
C ALA A 155 -13.49 10.06 -32.38
N THR A 156 -12.91 8.89 -32.10
CA THR A 156 -12.89 8.37 -30.72
C THR A 156 -12.37 9.48 -29.83
N THR A 157 -13.09 9.79 -28.76
CA THR A 157 -12.74 10.92 -27.91
C THR A 157 -11.33 10.72 -27.36
N ASN A 158 -10.58 11.80 -27.12
CA ASN A 158 -9.21 11.69 -26.57
C ASN A 158 -9.18 10.83 -25.28
N GLU A 159 -10.28 10.83 -24.52
CA GLU A 159 -10.52 9.96 -23.38
C GLU A 159 -10.52 8.46 -23.73
N GLN A 160 -11.16 8.08 -24.84
CA GLN A 160 -11.24 6.69 -25.32
C GLN A 160 -9.91 6.18 -25.88
N ASN A 161 -9.02 7.07 -26.33
CA ASN A 161 -7.71 6.72 -26.86
C ASN A 161 -6.59 6.75 -25.80
N ARG A 162 -6.93 6.87 -24.51
CA ARG A 162 -5.94 6.78 -23.43
C ARG A 162 -5.38 5.37 -23.32
N LEU A 163 -4.14 5.21 -23.78
CA LEU A 163 -3.38 3.99 -23.69
C LEU A 163 -2.59 4.04 -22.38
N TRP A 164 -2.95 3.16 -21.47
CA TRP A 164 -2.25 2.95 -20.22
C TRP A 164 -1.28 1.79 -20.37
N THR A 165 0.00 2.07 -20.16
CA THR A 165 1.06 1.07 -20.24
C THR A 165 1.49 0.72 -18.83
N TYR A 166 1.52 -0.58 -18.52
CA TYR A 166 2.10 -1.05 -17.27
C TYR A 166 3.57 -0.64 -17.16
N VAL A 167 3.92 0.06 -16.08
CA VAL A 167 5.29 0.51 -15.81
C VAL A 167 5.97 -0.44 -14.86
N ARG A 168 5.39 -0.62 -13.67
CA ARG A 168 5.97 -1.40 -12.59
C ARG A 168 4.94 -1.73 -11.52
N ARG A 169 5.38 -2.56 -10.58
CA ARG A 169 4.68 -2.90 -9.35
C ARG A 169 5.17 -2.03 -8.19
N ASP A 170 4.27 -1.49 -7.38
CA ASP A 170 4.61 -0.63 -6.24
C ASP A 170 4.84 -1.47 -4.96
N LEU A 171 5.99 -2.14 -4.91
CA LEU A 171 6.36 -3.01 -3.78
C LEU A 171 6.45 -2.26 -2.44
N ARG A 172 6.74 -0.95 -2.47
CA ARG A 172 6.82 -0.14 -1.26
C ARG A 172 5.43 0.05 -0.67
N LEU A 173 4.46 0.45 -1.49
CA LEU A 173 3.08 0.63 -1.05
C LEU A 173 2.47 -0.71 -0.61
N GLU A 174 2.74 -1.81 -1.33
CA GLU A 174 2.25 -3.12 -0.92
C GLU A 174 2.71 -3.54 0.48
N ARG A 175 4.01 -3.37 0.77
CA ARG A 175 4.55 -3.69 2.10
C ARG A 175 3.93 -2.83 3.18
N ALA A 176 3.78 -1.53 2.93
CA ALA A 176 3.18 -0.59 3.88
C ALA A 176 1.73 -0.97 4.20
N LEU A 177 0.93 -1.31 3.18
CA LEU A 177 -0.47 -1.70 3.38
C LEU A 177 -0.61 -3.05 4.09
N LEU A 178 0.27 -4.02 3.80
CA LEU A 178 0.28 -5.30 4.49
C LEU A 178 0.81 -5.20 5.94
N GLU A 179 1.72 -4.26 6.20
CA GLU A 179 2.18 -3.95 7.56
C GLU A 179 1.05 -3.33 8.38
N GLU A 180 0.35 -2.34 7.83
CA GLU A 180 -0.84 -1.76 8.48
C GLU A 180 -1.95 -2.81 8.73
N LEU A 181 -2.17 -3.70 7.75
CA LEU A 181 -3.09 -4.82 7.93
C LEU A 181 -2.65 -5.72 9.08
N GLN A 182 -1.36 -6.02 9.18
CA GLN A 182 -0.83 -6.82 10.29
C GLN A 182 -0.98 -6.10 11.64
N ASP A 183 -0.70 -4.80 11.70
CA ASP A 183 -0.84 -3.97 12.91
C ASP A 183 -2.29 -3.95 13.41
N THR A 184 -3.27 -4.06 12.50
CA THR A 184 -4.70 -4.15 12.86
C THR A 184 -5.05 -5.42 13.65
N PHE A 185 -4.32 -6.52 13.43
CA PHE A 185 -4.52 -7.81 14.11
C PHE A 185 -3.44 -8.13 15.15
N GLY A 186 -2.38 -7.32 15.20
CA GLY A 186 -1.33 -7.44 16.19
C GLY A 186 -1.85 -7.23 17.62
N PRO A 187 -1.10 -7.68 18.64
CA PRO A 187 -1.37 -7.26 20.01
C PRO A 187 -1.47 -5.74 20.03
N PRO A 188 -2.49 -5.16 20.70
CA PRO A 188 -2.54 -3.70 20.84
C PRO A 188 -1.18 -3.26 21.38
N PRO A 189 -0.55 -2.23 20.78
CA PRO A 189 0.79 -1.82 21.14
C PRO A 189 0.78 -1.68 22.65
N ALA A 190 1.62 -2.48 23.33
CA ALA A 190 1.67 -2.54 24.78
C ALA A 190 1.71 -1.09 25.23
N ARG A 191 0.58 -0.65 25.82
CA ARG A 191 0.30 0.76 26.08
C ARG A 191 1.49 1.20 26.89
N THR A 192 2.47 1.81 26.23
CA THR A 192 3.80 2.02 26.81
C THR A 192 3.47 2.88 27.97
N GLU A 193 3.52 2.30 29.18
CA GLU A 193 2.92 2.85 30.38
C GLU A 193 3.38 4.28 30.38
N ALA A 194 2.43 5.18 30.04
CA ALA A 194 2.75 6.47 29.45
C ALA A 194 3.62 7.13 30.49
N THR A 195 4.96 7.10 30.27
CA THR A 195 5.97 7.13 31.34
C THR A 195 5.43 8.11 32.32
N GLU A 196 4.86 7.58 33.42
CA GLU A 196 3.94 8.34 34.26
C GLU A 196 4.68 9.63 34.44
N TRP A 197 4.16 10.72 33.85
CA TRP A 197 4.87 11.97 33.83
C TRP A 197 4.89 12.34 35.29
N ARG A 198 5.93 11.88 35.97
CA ARG A 198 6.25 12.17 37.32
C ARG A 198 6.79 13.56 37.12
N PRO A 199 5.98 14.60 37.41
CA PRO A 199 6.51 15.95 37.34
C PRO A 199 7.83 15.91 38.10
N PRO A 200 8.91 16.46 37.52
CA PRO A 200 10.22 16.44 38.17
C PRO A 200 9.99 16.86 39.62
N GLU A 201 10.31 15.97 40.56
CA GLU A 201 10.11 16.23 41.98
C GLU A 201 10.75 17.57 42.25
N ASP A 202 9.93 18.59 42.53
CA ASP A 202 10.42 19.95 42.71
C ASP A 202 11.39 19.90 43.91
N PRO A 203 12.70 20.09 43.71
CA PRO A 203 13.68 19.96 44.78
C PRO A 203 13.48 21.04 45.87
N ARG A 204 12.52 21.96 45.69
CA ARG A 204 12.17 22.99 46.68
C ARG A 204 11.09 22.56 47.68
N ALA A 205 10.43 21.42 47.49
CA ALA A 205 9.32 20.99 48.36
C ALA A 205 9.76 20.48 49.75
N THR A 206 11.06 20.36 50.04
CA THR A 206 11.58 20.01 51.38
C THR A 206 12.07 21.20 52.21
N ALA A 207 11.98 22.43 51.70
CA ALA A 207 12.24 23.61 52.51
C ALA A 207 11.01 23.91 53.40
N GLY A 208 11.13 23.55 54.68
CA GLY A 208 10.10 23.77 55.70
C GLY A 208 9.64 25.23 55.82
N PRO A 209 8.45 25.45 56.40
CA PRO A 209 7.81 26.76 56.46
C PRO A 209 8.48 27.64 57.52
N ASP A 210 9.48 28.42 57.12
CA ASP A 210 9.92 29.58 57.88
C ASP A 210 9.30 30.86 57.29
N ARG A 211 8.26 31.32 58.00
CA ARG A 211 7.80 32.72 58.14
C ARG A 211 7.32 33.49 56.91
N GLU A 212 6.00 33.71 56.90
CA GLU A 212 5.37 35.00 56.55
C GLU A 212 6.05 36.18 57.27
N PRO A 213 6.14 37.39 56.68
CA PRO A 213 4.93 38.15 56.34
C PRO A 213 5.01 39.10 55.11
N GLY A 214 3.84 39.45 54.58
CA GLY A 214 3.62 40.81 54.04
C GLY A 214 3.05 40.89 52.63
N ALA A 215 1.73 41.11 52.59
CA ALA A 215 1.03 42.07 51.73
C ALA A 215 1.62 42.43 50.35
N ALA A 216 0.86 42.11 49.29
CA ALA A 216 0.25 43.13 48.42
C ALA A 216 -0.56 42.44 47.32
N THR A 217 -1.88 42.61 47.36
CA THR A 217 -2.74 42.56 46.17
C THR A 217 -2.36 43.73 45.25
N PRO A 218 -2.19 43.45 43.95
CA PRO A 218 -2.97 44.16 42.95
C PRO A 218 -3.47 43.16 41.89
N ASP A 219 -4.74 43.10 41.57
CA ASP A 219 -5.59 44.09 40.91
C ASP A 219 -5.99 43.50 39.56
N THR A 220 -7.27 43.59 39.33
CA THR A 220 -8.02 42.98 38.26
C THR A 220 -7.74 43.77 36.99
N SER A 221 -7.18 43.12 35.97
CA SER A 221 -7.24 43.59 34.58
C SER A 221 -7.31 42.33 33.72
N GLY A 222 -8.44 41.96 33.11
CA GLY A 222 -9.46 42.81 32.51
C GLY A 222 -9.31 42.93 31.00
N ASP A 223 -8.60 42.00 30.33
CA ASP A 223 -8.53 41.99 28.88
C ASP A 223 -9.66 41.14 28.29
N ALA A 224 -10.74 41.85 27.94
CA ALA A 224 -11.79 41.37 27.07
C ALA A 224 -11.22 41.11 25.67
N TYR A 225 -11.28 39.87 25.21
CA TYR A 225 -11.06 39.53 23.82
C TYR A 225 -12.17 40.15 22.95
N PRO A 226 -11.85 40.96 21.93
CA PRO A 226 -12.84 41.37 20.95
C PRO A 226 -13.31 40.15 20.16
N ALA A 227 -14.64 40.01 20.04
CA ALA A 227 -15.26 39.03 19.17
C ALA A 227 -14.78 39.22 17.73
N ASP A 228 -14.34 38.13 17.11
CA ASP A 228 -13.99 38.05 15.71
C ASP A 228 -15.28 38.13 14.84
N PRO A 229 -15.45 39.16 14.00
CA PRO A 229 -16.61 39.30 13.13
C PRO A 229 -16.55 38.44 11.86
N ASN A 230 -15.50 37.62 11.65
CA ASN A 230 -15.29 36.86 10.41
C ASN A 230 -15.31 35.34 10.60
N ASN A 231 -16.05 34.82 11.59
CA ASN A 231 -16.37 33.38 11.66
C ASN A 231 -17.76 33.11 11.05
N PRO A 232 -17.86 32.82 9.74
CA PRO A 232 -19.11 32.41 9.08
C PRO A 232 -19.54 30.98 9.45
#